data_AF-A0A249MVX1-F1
#
_entry.id   AF-A0A249MVX1-F1
#
_cell.length_a   1.000
_cell.length_b   1.000
_cell.length_c   1.000
_cell.angle_alpha   90.00
_cell.angle_beta   90.00
_cell.angle_gamma   90.00
#
_symmetry.space_group_name_H-M   'P 1'
#
loop_
_entity.id
_entity.type
_entity.pdbx_description
1 polymer ?
#
loop_
_entity_poly.entity_id
_entity_poly.type
_entity_poly.pdbx_seq_one_letter_code
_entity_poly.pdbx_strand_id
1 'polypeptide(L)' 'MTRQRLGRRQKAILDRLGHGDWVKGRALADDVGVLPTIIFNYVTRLRDRGFEIEGHNVRGYRLARRTAA' A
#
# COMPACT_ATOMS: atom_id res chain seq x y z
N MET A 1 -0.61 -2.27 -22.02
CA MET A 1 -0.96 -2.82 -20.68
C MET A 1 -2.13 -2.03 -20.12
N THR A 2 -3.32 -2.63 -20.05
CA THR A 2 -4.53 -1.96 -19.55
C THR A 2 -4.36 -1.63 -18.07
N ARG A 3 -4.38 -0.34 -17.69
CA ARG A 3 -4.45 0.09 -16.28
C ARG A 3 -5.77 -0.39 -15.69
N GLN A 4 -5.81 -1.64 -15.23
CA GLN A 4 -6.97 -2.18 -14.51
C GLN A 4 -7.25 -1.28 -13.30
N ARG A 5 -8.51 -0.94 -13.03
CA ARG A 5 -8.89 -0.12 -11.87
C ARG A 5 -8.36 -0.73 -10.57
N LEU A 6 -7.93 0.12 -9.64
CA LEU A 6 -7.55 -0.32 -8.30
C LEU A 6 -8.77 -0.90 -7.57
N GLY A 7 -8.60 -2.05 -6.92
CA GLY A 7 -9.64 -2.61 -6.06
C GLY A 7 -9.85 -1.78 -4.79
N ARG A 8 -11.01 -1.96 -4.12
CA ARG A 8 -11.38 -1.20 -2.90
C ARG A 8 -10.29 -1.20 -1.83
N ARG A 9 -9.70 -2.37 -1.54
CA ARG A 9 -8.64 -2.52 -0.53
C ARG A 9 -7.34 -1.83 -0.91
N GLN A 10 -6.95 -1.90 -2.20
CA GLN A 10 -5.76 -1.21 -2.69
C GLN A 10 -5.88 0.31 -2.58
N LYS A 11 -7.09 0.85 -2.86
CA LYS A 11 -7.37 2.27 -2.67
C LYS A 11 -7.27 2.67 -1.19
N ALA A 12 -7.85 1.89 -0.28
CA ALA A 12 -7.75 2.16 1.16
C ALA A 12 -6.31 2.12 1.67
N ILE A 13 -5.49 1.16 1.22
CA ILE A 13 -4.07 1.11 1.57
C ILE A 13 -3.33 2.36 1.06
N LEU A 14 -3.57 2.77 -0.19
CA LEU A 14 -2.94 3.98 -0.74
C LEU A 14 -3.38 5.25 -0.02
N ASP A 15 -4.66 5.36 0.30
CA ASP A 15 -5.21 6.49 1.05
C ASP A 15 -4.54 6.61 2.42
N ARG A 16 -4.44 5.47 3.13
CA ARG A 16 -3.75 5.38 4.43
C ARG A 16 -2.27 5.76 4.35
N LEU A 17 -1.56 5.32 3.31
CA LEU A 17 -0.15 5.66 3.10
C LEU A 17 0.06 7.08 2.52
N GLY A 18 -0.99 7.68 1.97
CA GLY A 18 -0.97 9.00 1.32
C GLY A 18 -0.62 10.14 2.27
N HIS A 19 -0.74 9.93 3.58
CA HIS A 19 -0.28 10.86 4.62
C HIS A 19 1.25 10.98 4.69
N GLY A 20 1.99 10.05 4.09
CA GLY A 20 3.45 10.11 4.02
C GLY A 20 4.17 9.62 5.28
N ASP A 21 3.44 9.10 6.27
CA ASP A 21 4.00 8.46 7.47
C ASP A 21 4.29 6.96 7.26
N TRP A 22 5.10 6.40 8.15
CA TRP A 22 5.29 4.95 8.23
C TRP A 22 4.11 4.28 8.92
N VAL A 23 3.52 3.28 8.27
CA VAL A 23 2.37 2.53 8.78
C VAL A 23 2.71 1.05 8.90
N LYS A 24 2.48 0.46 10.08
CA LYS A 24 2.70 -0.97 10.32
C LYS A 24 1.81 -1.80 9.40
N GLY A 25 2.37 -2.90 8.88
CA GLY A 25 1.62 -3.83 8.02
C GLY A 25 0.36 -4.38 8.69
N ARG A 26 0.39 -4.62 10.01
CA ARG A 26 -0.80 -5.05 10.76
C ARG A 26 -1.90 -3.99 10.79
N ALA A 27 -1.56 -2.71 10.98
CA ALA A 27 -2.54 -1.64 10.93
C ALA A 27 -3.21 -1.53 9.55
N LEU A 28 -2.44 -1.64 8.46
CA LEU A 28 -3.02 -1.70 7.11
C LEU A 28 -3.95 -2.91 6.91
N ALA A 29 -3.64 -4.04 7.55
CA ALA A 29 -4.44 -5.25 7.48
C ALA A 29 -5.77 -5.10 8.22
N ASP A 30 -5.74 -4.51 9.40
CA ASP A 30 -6.91 -4.18 10.21
C ASP A 30 -7.81 -3.19 9.45
N ASP A 31 -7.23 -2.14 8.84
CA ASP A 31 -7.95 -1.12 8.06
C ASP A 31 -8.73 -1.71 6.87
N VAL A 32 -8.25 -2.80 6.25
CA VAL A 32 -8.89 -3.42 5.07
C VAL A 32 -9.51 -4.80 5.32
N GLY A 33 -9.50 -5.25 6.59
CA GLY A 33 -10.10 -6.49 7.05
C GLY A 33 -9.47 -7.75 6.43
N VAL A 34 -8.14 -7.87 6.49
CA VAL A 34 -7.40 -9.04 5.97
C VAL A 34 -6.31 -9.49 6.94
N LEU A 35 -5.71 -10.66 6.69
CA LEU A 35 -4.55 -11.13 7.44
C LEU A 35 -3.31 -10.27 7.12
N PRO A 36 -2.44 -9.95 8.11
CA PRO A 36 -1.23 -9.16 7.90
C PRO A 36 -0.29 -9.70 6.81
N THR A 37 -0.22 -11.03 6.65
CA THR A 37 0.60 -11.69 5.63
C THR A 37 0.19 -11.34 4.20
N ILE A 38 -1.08 -10.97 3.98
CA ILE A 38 -1.62 -10.65 2.65
C ILE A 38 -1.24 -9.21 2.24
N ILE A 39 -0.90 -8.33 3.19
CA ILE A 39 -0.55 -6.93 2.89
C ILE A 39 0.62 -6.82 1.92
N PHE A 40 1.60 -7.72 2.04
CA PHE A 40 2.71 -7.77 1.09
C PHE A 40 2.23 -7.91 -0.36
N ASN A 41 1.25 -8.76 -0.63
CA ASN A 41 0.70 -8.96 -1.97
C ASN A 41 0.01 -7.71 -2.51
N TYR A 42 -0.71 -6.97 -1.65
CA TYR A 42 -1.33 -5.71 -2.06
C TYR A 42 -0.28 -4.64 -2.37
N VAL A 43 0.75 -4.51 -1.52
CA VAL A 43 1.84 -3.55 -1.72
C VAL A 43 2.64 -3.87 -2.97
N THR A 44 2.98 -5.14 -3.23
CA THR A 44 3.66 -5.56 -4.46
C THR A 44 2.85 -5.18 -5.69
N ARG A 45 1.55 -5.50 -5.72
CA ARG A 45 0.66 -5.10 -6.84
C ARG A 45 0.54 -3.59 -7.02
N LEU A 46 0.70 -2.80 -5.95
CA LEU A 46 0.73 -1.34 -6.04
C LEU A 46 2.07 -0.86 -6.62
N ARG A 47 3.19 -1.44 -6.20
CA ARG A 47 4.51 -1.16 -6.80
C ARG A 47 4.55 -1.49 -8.29
N ASP A 48 3.99 -2.64 -8.68
CA ASP A 48 3.86 -3.05 -10.09
C ASP A 48 3.05 -2.04 -10.93
N ARG A 49 2.23 -1.21 -10.28
CA ARG A 49 1.43 -0.14 -10.91
C ARG A 49 2.13 1.22 -10.90
N GLY A 50 3.35 1.29 -10.41
CA GLY A 50 4.18 2.51 -10.40
C GLY A 50 4.10 3.35 -9.12
N PHE A 51 3.48 2.84 -8.06
CA PHE A 51 3.51 3.52 -6.76
C PHE A 51 4.84 3.25 -6.03
N GLU A 52 5.55 4.30 -5.69
CA GLU A 52 6.79 4.21 -4.91
C GLU A 52 6.49 4.00 -3.43
N ILE A 53 6.37 2.73 -3.02
CA ILE A 53 6.11 2.35 -1.62
C ILE A 53 7.38 1.76 -1.03
N GLU A 54 7.92 2.38 0.00
CA GLU A 54 9.02 1.84 0.82
C GLU A 54 8.50 0.75 1.77
N GLY A 55 9.36 -0.21 2.09
CA GLY A 55 9.10 -1.26 3.08
C GLY A 55 10.25 -1.39 4.07
N HIS A 56 9.93 -1.58 5.34
CA HIS A 56 10.90 -1.74 6.41
C HIS A 56 10.38 -2.70 7.48
N ASN A 57 11.18 -3.67 7.90
CA ASN A 57 10.76 -4.74 8.81
C ASN A 57 10.12 -4.23 10.12
N VAL A 58 10.73 -3.22 10.74
CA VAL A 58 10.19 -2.62 11.97
C VAL A 58 9.09 -1.59 11.70
N ARG A 59 9.27 -0.65 10.76
CA ARG A 59 8.36 0.50 10.59
C ARG A 59 7.10 0.18 9.76
N GLY A 60 7.14 -0.84 8.91
CA GLY A 60 6.08 -1.19 7.98
C GLY A 60 6.27 -0.56 6.62
N TYR A 61 5.27 0.12 6.10
CA TYR A 61 5.22 0.67 4.75
C TYR A 61 5.01 2.18 4.75
N ARG A 62 5.53 2.87 3.74
CA ARG A 62 5.38 4.32 3.54
C ARG A 62 5.31 4.63 2.05
N LEU A 63 4.50 5.61 1.65
CA LEU A 63 4.56 6.15 0.29
C LEU A 63 5.71 7.17 0.18
N ALA A 64 6.73 6.86 -0.61
CA ALA A 64 7.95 7.66 -0.75
C ALA A 64 7.72 8.89 -1.64
N ARG A 65 6.96 8.71 -2.73
CA ARG A 65 6.60 9.78 -3.66
C ARG A 65 5.25 9.47 -4.27
N ARG A 66 4.36 10.47 -4.26
CA ARG A 66 3.13 10.44 -5.05
C ARG A 66 3.52 10.84 -6.46
N THR A 67 3.79 9.87 -7.35
CA THR A 67 3.82 10.16 -8.79
C THR A 67 2.42 10.57 -9.20
N ALA A 68 2.17 11.88 -9.17
CA ALA A 68 0.99 12.47 -9.77
C ALA A 68 1.11 12.21 -11.28
N ALA A 69 0.16 11.43 -11.79
CA ALA A 69 -0.20 11.47 -13.20
C ALA A 69 -1.26 12.57 -13.38
#